data_AF-A0A7Y5TB20-F1
#
_entry.id   AF-A0A7Y5TB20-F1
#
_cell.length_a   1.000
_cell.length_b   1.000
_cell.length_c   1.000
_cell.angle_alpha   90.00
_cell.angle_beta   90.00
_cell.angle_gamma   90.00
#
_symmetry.space_group_name_H-M   'P 1'
#
loop_
_entity.id
_entity.type
_entity.pdbx_description
1 polymer ?
#
loop_
_entity_poly.entity_id
_entity_poly.type
_entity_poly.pdbx_seq_one_letter_code
_entity_poly.pdbx_strand_id
1 'polypeptide(L)' 'MTDESPDSRQLLLRTLMAKVADETYPSNTTLDFIEELLTPDEVDAYAQMLIGHIENDQFPSIPMIARVRDLLT' A
#
# COMPACT_ATOMS: atom_id res chain seq x y z
N MET A 1 -3.64 7.30 28.95
CA MET A 1 -4.02 7.47 27.53
C MET A 1 -2.81 8.08 26.87
N THR A 2 -1.91 7.26 26.34
CA THR A 2 -0.68 7.77 25.74
C THR A 2 -1.06 8.31 24.37
N ASP A 3 -1.04 9.64 24.25
CA ASP A 3 -1.14 10.36 23.00
C ASP A 3 0.19 10.18 22.26
N GLU A 4 0.41 8.98 21.70
CA GLU A 4 1.54 8.76 20.81
C GLU A 4 1.18 9.40 19.48
N SER A 5 1.65 10.62 19.27
CA SER A 5 1.72 11.21 17.94
C SER A 5 2.34 10.16 17.01
N PRO A 6 1.72 9.86 15.85
CA PRO A 6 2.22 8.82 14.95
C PRO A 6 3.69 9.10 14.65
N ASP A 7 4.53 8.08 14.81
CA ASP A 7 5.94 8.22 14.48
C ASP A 7 6.11 8.60 13.00
N SER A 8 7.25 9.18 12.64
CA SER A 8 7.50 9.65 11.27
C SER A 8 7.38 8.56 10.20
N ARG A 9 7.63 7.29 10.55
CA ARG A 9 7.45 6.14 9.63
C ARG A 9 5.97 5.93 9.37
N GLN A 10 5.13 5.90 10.40
CA GLN A 10 3.68 5.74 10.24
C GLN A 10 3.05 6.90 9.47
N LEU A 11 3.52 8.13 9.72
CA LEU A 11 3.06 9.31 8.98
C LEU A 11 3.43 9.22 7.48
N LEU A 12 4.67 8.79 7.17
CA LEU A 12 5.11 8.59 5.79
C LEU A 12 4.31 7.48 5.11
N LEU A 13 4.16 6.32 5.75
CA LEU A 13 3.38 5.19 5.23
C LEU A 13 1.95 5.63 4.86
N ARG A 14 1.25 6.28 5.80
CA ARG A 14 -0.11 6.80 5.56
C ARG A 14 -0.17 7.79 4.40
N THR A 15 0.83 8.66 4.30
CA THR A 15 0.91 9.66 3.22
C THR A 15 1.08 8.99 1.85
N LEU A 16 1.96 7.99 1.76
CA LEU A 16 2.20 7.27 0.50
C LEU A 16 1.00 6.40 0.12
N MET A 17 0.39 5.69 1.08
CA MET A 17 -0.82 4.89 0.83
C MET A 17 -1.98 5.77 0.36
N ALA A 18 -2.22 6.91 1.02
CA ALA A 18 -3.27 7.85 0.61
C ALA A 18 -3.05 8.38 -0.81
N LYS A 19 -1.80 8.68 -1.16
CA LYS A 19 -1.44 9.13 -2.51
C LYS A 19 -1.68 8.03 -3.56
N VAL A 20 -1.27 6.80 -3.28
CA VAL A 20 -1.46 5.65 -4.18
C VAL A 20 -2.95 5.39 -4.40
N ALA A 21 -3.77 5.43 -3.36
CA ALA A 21 -5.21 5.20 -3.44
C ALA A 21 -5.92 6.12 -4.45
N ASP A 22 -5.45 7.37 -4.62
CA ASP A 22 -6.00 8.34 -5.56
C ASP A 22 -5.36 8.28 -6.97
N GLU A 23 -4.28 7.51 -7.15
CA GLU A 23 -3.58 7.38 -8.42
C GLU A 23 -4.17 6.26 -9.30
N THR A 24 -4.46 6.58 -10.57
CA THR A 24 -4.88 5.54 -11.54
C THR A 24 -3.77 4.54 -11.84
N TYR A 25 -2.52 5.01 -11.90
CA TYR A 25 -1.34 4.21 -12.20
C TYR A 25 -0.23 4.54 -11.21
N PRO A 26 -0.27 3.95 -10.00
CA PRO A 26 0.73 4.22 -8.98
C PRO A 26 2.12 3.76 -9.42
N SER A 27 3.15 4.55 -9.08
CA SER A 27 4.52 4.20 -9.46
C SER A 27 5.03 3.01 -8.65
N ASN A 28 5.71 2.06 -9.30
CA ASN A 28 6.32 0.92 -8.62
C ASN A 28 7.28 1.36 -7.49
N THR A 29 8.04 2.44 -7.72
CA THR A 29 8.92 2.99 -6.68
C THR A 29 8.17 3.43 -5.42
N THR A 30 6.97 3.99 -5.56
CA THR A 30 6.15 4.37 -4.39
C THR A 30 5.63 3.14 -3.65
N LEU A 31 5.22 2.10 -4.40
CA LEU A 31 4.79 0.83 -3.83
C LEU A 31 5.94 0.13 -3.08
N ASP A 32 7.15 0.16 -3.63
CA ASP A 32 8.36 -0.38 -2.98
C ASP A 32 8.62 0.33 -1.64
N PHE A 33 8.56 1.66 -1.61
CA PHE A 33 8.72 2.41 -0.35
C PHE A 33 7.62 2.12 0.67
N ILE A 34 6.39 1.90 0.24
CA ILE A 34 5.32 1.48 1.14
C ILE A 34 5.67 0.14 1.77
N GLU A 35 6.07 -0.84 0.96
CA GLU A 35 6.40 -2.20 1.40
C GLU A 35 7.60 -2.23 2.37
N GLU A 36 8.61 -1.38 2.15
CA GLU A 36 9.74 -1.21 3.08
C GLU A 36 9.32 -0.65 4.45
N LEU A 37 8.21 0.10 4.52
CA LEU A 37 7.71 0.73 5.73
C LEU A 37 6.68 -0.12 6.50
N LEU A 38 6.13 -1.15 5.86
CA LEU A 38 5.06 -1.97 6.44
C LEU A 38 5.52 -2.74 7.67
N THR A 39 4.67 -2.75 8.68
CA THR A 39 4.70 -3.72 9.77
C THR A 39 3.72 -4.87 9.48
N PRO A 40 3.86 -6.05 10.13
CA PRO A 40 2.95 -7.17 9.91
C PRO A 40 1.46 -6.82 10.08
N ASP A 41 1.13 -5.93 11.03
CA ASP A 41 -0.25 -5.51 11.31
C ASP A 41 -0.81 -4.55 10.24
N GLU A 42 0.03 -3.98 9.38
CA GLU A 42 -0.33 -3.04 8.31
C GLU A 42 -0.48 -3.71 6.94
N VAL A 43 -0.04 -4.97 6.80
CA VAL A 43 -0.05 -5.72 5.54
C VAL A 43 -1.46 -5.89 4.96
N ASP A 44 -2.43 -6.27 5.79
CA ASP A 44 -3.81 -6.49 5.34
C ASP A 44 -4.45 -5.21 4.77
N ALA A 45 -4.14 -4.05 5.36
CA ALA A 45 -4.64 -2.76 4.87
C ALA A 45 -4.02 -2.40 3.52
N TYR A 46 -2.73 -2.67 3.34
CA TYR A 46 -2.05 -2.48 2.06
C TYR A 46 -2.58 -3.41 0.98
N ALA A 47 -2.75 -4.70 1.28
CA ALA A 47 -3.29 -5.69 0.36
C ALA A 47 -4.70 -5.30 -0.12
N GLN A 48 -5.58 -4.84 0.78
CA GLN A 48 -6.93 -4.37 0.44
C GLN A 48 -6.91 -3.18 -0.52
N MET A 49 -6.01 -2.21 -0.32
CA MET A 49 -5.85 -1.08 -1.24
C MET A 49 -5.44 -1.56 -2.64
N LEU A 50 -4.43 -2.43 -2.74
CA LEU A 50 -3.99 -2.96 -4.03
C LEU A 50 -5.08 -3.77 -4.75
N ILE A 51 -5.85 -4.57 -4.01
CA ILE A 51 -7.02 -5.29 -4.53
C ILE A 51 -8.05 -4.29 -5.07
N GLY A 52 -8.31 -3.20 -4.35
CA GLY A 52 -9.20 -2.12 -4.81
C GLY A 52 -8.76 -1.54 -6.15
N HIS A 53 -7.45 -1.33 -6.37
CA HIS A 53 -6.98 -0.91 -7.69
C HIS A 53 -7.17 -1.98 -8.77
N ILE A 54 -6.90 -3.25 -8.45
CA ILE A 54 -7.07 -4.37 -9.40
C ILE A 54 -8.53 -4.51 -9.83
N GLU A 55 -9.48 -4.35 -8.91
CA GLU A 55 -10.92 -4.44 -9.19
C GLU A 55 -11.44 -3.30 -10.06
N ASN A 56 -10.86 -2.11 -9.94
CA ASN A 56 -11.31 -0.90 -10.63
C ASN A 56 -10.57 -0.60 -11.94
N ASP A 57 -9.51 -1.36 -12.27
CA ASP A 57 -8.77 -1.22 -13.52
C ASP A 57 -9.29 -2.20 -14.59
N GLN A 58 -9.47 -1.72 -15.83
CA GLN A 58 -9.80 -2.59 -16.96
C GLN A 58 -8.63 -3.49 -17.38
N PHE A 59 -7.40 -3.05 -17.13
CA PHE A 59 -6.17 -3.76 -17.49
C PHE A 59 -5.22 -3.79 -16.28
N PRO A 60 -5.55 -4.58 -15.24
CA PRO A 60 -4.83 -4.53 -13.99
C PRO A 60 -3.34 -4.84 -14.17
N SER A 61 -2.52 -4.04 -13.52
CA SER A 61 -1.06 -4.14 -13.55
C SER A 61 -0.56 -5.50 -13.04
N ILE A 62 0.18 -6.24 -13.88
CA ILE A 62 0.81 -7.51 -13.50
C ILE A 62 1.73 -7.35 -12.26
N PRO A 63 2.59 -6.32 -12.16
CA PRO A 63 3.32 -6.04 -10.93
C PRO A 63 2.44 -5.93 -9.68
N MET A 64 1.27 -5.31 -9.78
CA MET A 64 0.36 -5.10 -8.64
C MET A 64 -0.29 -6.42 -8.19
N ILE A 65 -0.68 -7.27 -9.14
CA ILE A 65 -1.18 -8.62 -8.85
C ILE A 65 -0.10 -9.47 -8.19
N ALA A 66 1.15 -9.39 -8.67
CA ALA A 66 2.26 -10.13 -8.09
C ALA A 66 2.52 -9.73 -6.63
N ARG A 67 2.51 -8.41 -6.32
CA ARG A 67 2.63 -7.89 -4.95
C ARG A 67 1.54 -8.45 -4.05
N VAL A 68 0.27 -8.39 -4.44
CA VAL A 68 -0.84 -8.95 -3.64
C VAL A 68 -0.64 -10.43 -3.39
N ARG A 69 -0.29 -11.21 -4.42
CA ARG A 69 -0.03 -12.65 -4.26
C ARG A 69 1.05 -12.93 -3.23
N ASP A 70 2.13 -12.17 -3.24
CA ASP A 70 3.29 -12.38 -2.36
C ASP A 70 2.99 -11.96 -0.90
N LEU A 71 1.96 -11.15 -0.66
CA LEU A 71 1.47 -10.80 0.69
C LEU A 71 0.54 -11.87 1.30
N LEU A 72 0.04 -12.81 0.49
CA LEU A 72 -0.90 -13.87 0.95
C LEU A 72 -0.19 -15.15 1.44
N THR A 73 1.15 -15.19 1.39
CA THR A 73 1.97 -16.35 1.74
C THR A 73 2.71 -16.16 3.05
#